data_AF-A0A965J809-F1
#
_entry.id   AF-A0A965J809-F1
#
_cell.length_a   1.000
_cell.length_b   1.000
_cell.length_c   1.000
_cell.angle_alpha   90.00
_cell.angle_beta   90.00
_cell.angle_gamma   90.00
#
_symmetry.space_group_name_H-M   'P 1'
#
loop_
_entity.id
_entity.type
_entity.pdbx_description
1 polymer ?
#
loop_
_entity_poly.entity_id
_entity_poly.type
_entity_poly.pdbx_seq_one_letter_code
_entity_poly.pdbx_strand_id
1 'polypeptide(L)'
;PTLSAYCELAEENVVFELLKIADSLHKKSSSRFDRCVLLAVIVFPIFERHIHILQKSGSPFHLGRIENEAYFIIEEFFSPFLEIPKRIVGTLAMVLTSQFRLRPQPQKPVRVKIPRISDFHLAVDFLYLESLYNPLLKSIHEPWKKALKKY
;
A
#
# COMPACT_ATOMS: atom_id res chain seq x y z
N PRO A 1 1.64 -18.57 9.58
CA PRO A 1 3.06 -18.66 9.16
C PRO A 1 3.83 -17.56 9.88
N THR A 2 4.96 -17.84 10.52
CA THR A 2 5.64 -16.84 11.37
C THR A 2 6.21 -15.71 10.53
N LEU A 3 6.04 -14.47 10.99
CA LEU A 3 6.53 -13.21 10.41
C LEU A 3 8.00 -13.28 9.93
N SER A 4 8.84 -14.03 10.62
CA SER A 4 10.24 -14.27 10.26
C SER A 4 10.40 -14.84 8.85
N ALA A 5 9.55 -15.78 8.45
CA ALA A 5 9.60 -16.37 7.11
C ALA A 5 9.26 -15.35 6.02
N TYR A 6 8.42 -14.34 6.32
CA TYR A 6 8.11 -13.27 5.37
C TYR A 6 9.20 -12.20 5.32
N CYS A 7 9.86 -11.89 6.43
CA CYS A 7 10.99 -10.95 6.46
C CYS A 7 12.22 -11.51 5.74
N GLU A 8 12.54 -12.80 5.93
CA GLU A 8 13.66 -13.48 5.26
C GLU A 8 13.46 -13.65 3.75
N LEU A 9 12.20 -13.60 3.29
CA LEU A 9 11.83 -13.81 1.88
C LEU A 9 11.39 -12.54 1.16
N ALA A 10 10.98 -11.50 1.88
CA ALA A 10 10.76 -10.18 1.31
C ALA A 10 12.11 -9.65 0.85
N GLU A 11 12.14 -9.03 -0.33
CA GLU A 11 13.31 -8.31 -0.80
C GLU A 11 13.66 -7.24 0.27
N GLU A 12 14.54 -7.57 1.23
CA GLU A 12 14.88 -6.73 2.38
C GLU A 12 15.33 -5.33 1.94
N ASN A 13 15.74 -5.21 0.67
CA ASN A 13 16.07 -3.97 0.00
C ASN A 13 14.86 -3.05 -0.27
N VAL A 14 13.68 -3.57 -0.66
CA VAL A 14 12.55 -2.71 -1.08
C VAL A 14 12.02 -1.86 0.06
N VAL A 15 11.74 -2.48 1.22
CA VAL A 15 11.21 -1.76 2.39
C VAL A 15 12.23 -0.70 2.83
N PHE A 16 13.50 -1.07 2.91
CA PHE A 16 14.55 -0.16 3.33
C PHE A 16 14.76 1.01 2.37
N GLU A 17 14.74 0.77 1.05
CA GLU A 17 14.86 1.82 0.04
C GLU A 17 13.64 2.76 0.04
N LEU A 18 12.43 2.23 0.20
CA LEU A 18 11.23 3.06 0.34
C LEU A 18 11.29 3.94 1.60
N LEU A 19 11.76 3.40 2.73
CA LEU A 19 11.97 4.18 3.95
C LEU A 19 13.04 5.26 3.76
N LYS A 20 14.16 4.98 3.09
CA LYS A 20 15.17 5.99 2.74
C LYS A 20 14.60 7.10 1.87
N ILE A 21 13.76 6.76 0.90
CA ILE A 21 13.08 7.73 0.04
C ILE A 21 12.16 8.61 0.89
N ALA A 22 11.35 8.02 1.77
CA ALA A 22 10.47 8.75 2.67
C ALA A 22 11.26 9.71 3.58
N ASP A 23 12.38 9.25 4.16
CA ASP A 23 13.29 10.07 4.96
C ASP A 23 13.91 11.22 4.16
N SER A 24 14.35 10.97 2.93
CA SER A 24 14.91 12.00 2.05
C SER A 24 13.90 13.08 1.72
N LEU A 25 12.64 12.70 1.45
CA LEU A 25 11.55 13.65 1.23
C LEU A 25 11.19 14.44 2.49
N HIS A 26 11.22 13.77 3.65
CA HIS A 26 10.99 14.42 4.93
C HIS A 26 12.09 15.45 5.27
N LYS A 27 13.34 15.18 4.88
CA LYS A 27 14.45 16.14 5.04
C LYS A 27 14.35 17.34 4.10
N LYS A 28 13.81 17.12 2.88
CA LYS A 28 13.72 18.16 1.83
C LYS A 28 12.48 19.04 1.94
N SER A 29 11.45 18.60 2.66
CA SER A 29 10.18 19.31 2.77
C SER A 29 9.66 19.30 4.20
N SER A 30 8.93 20.35 4.60
CA SER A 30 8.21 20.36 5.88
C SER A 30 7.00 19.40 5.89
N SER A 31 6.67 18.80 4.75
CA SER A 31 5.59 17.83 4.64
C SER A 31 5.97 16.51 5.32
N ARG A 32 5.08 16.01 6.18
CA ARG A 32 5.22 14.72 6.85
C ARG A 32 4.27 13.73 6.21
N PHE A 33 4.76 12.53 5.91
CA PHE A 33 3.89 11.42 5.57
C PHE A 33 3.05 11.04 6.78
N ASP A 34 1.79 10.66 6.52
CA ASP A 34 0.94 10.08 7.55
C ASP A 34 1.54 8.74 8.04
N ARG A 35 1.31 8.43 9.31
CA ARG A 35 1.79 7.17 9.91
C ARG A 35 1.29 5.95 9.15
N CYS A 36 0.06 5.99 8.64
CA CYS A 36 -0.52 4.88 7.86
C CYS A 36 0.24 4.66 6.54
N VAL A 37 0.76 5.73 5.92
CA VAL A 37 1.60 5.62 4.70
C VAL A 37 2.93 4.95 5.03
N LEU A 38 3.55 5.32 6.15
CA LEU A 38 4.81 4.70 6.60
C LEU A 38 4.61 3.23 7.01
N LEU A 39 3.52 2.90 7.69
CA LEU A 39 3.19 1.51 8.02
C LEU A 39 2.88 0.71 6.75
N ALA A 40 2.25 1.31 5.74
CA ALA A 40 2.02 0.67 4.46
C ALA A 40 3.34 0.31 3.75
N VAL A 41 4.39 1.15 3.82
CA VAL A 41 5.72 0.81 3.29
C VAL A 41 6.26 -0.50 3.87
N ILE A 42 6.02 -0.76 5.14
CA ILE A 42 6.53 -1.95 5.83
C ILE A 42 5.69 -3.18 5.46
N VAL A 43 4.36 -3.05 5.50
CA VAL A 43 3.45 -4.21 5.38
C VAL A 43 3.11 -4.55 3.93
N PHE A 44 3.11 -3.57 3.02
CA PHE A 44 2.61 -3.78 1.66
C PHE A 44 3.37 -4.85 0.87
N PRO A 45 4.71 -4.95 0.88
CA PRO A 45 5.39 -6.02 0.13
C PRO A 45 4.99 -7.43 0.59
N ILE A 46 4.78 -7.60 1.89
CA ILE A 46 4.32 -8.87 2.49
C ILE A 46 2.88 -9.15 2.05
N PHE A 47 2.01 -8.14 2.17
CA PHE A 47 0.62 -8.22 1.76
C PHE A 47 0.46 -8.50 0.26
N GLU A 48 1.19 -7.81 -0.60
CA GLU A 48 1.13 -7.98 -2.06
C GLU A 48 1.52 -9.41 -2.46
N ARG A 49 2.59 -9.93 -1.86
CA ARG A 49 3.01 -11.33 -2.07
C ARG A 49 1.95 -12.31 -1.57
N HIS A 50 1.38 -12.09 -0.38
CA HIS A 50 0.31 -12.92 0.18
C HIS A 50 -0.87 -13.01 -0.78
N ILE A 51 -1.38 -11.87 -1.26
CA ILE A 51 -2.46 -11.83 -2.25
C ILE A 51 -2.06 -12.56 -3.53
N HIS A 52 -0.83 -12.38 -4.01
CA HIS A 52 -0.36 -13.04 -5.23
C HIS A 52 -0.30 -14.57 -5.09
N ILE A 53 0.15 -15.09 -3.95
CA ILE A 53 0.16 -16.54 -3.65
C ILE A 53 -1.28 -17.06 -3.61
N LEU A 54 -2.17 -16.37 -2.91
CA LEU A 54 -3.57 -16.77 -2.82
C LEU A 54 -4.27 -16.78 -4.19
N GLN A 55 -4.01 -15.78 -5.02
CA GLN A 55 -4.55 -15.71 -6.38
C GLN A 55 -4.01 -16.81 -7.30
N LYS A 56 -2.80 -17.31 -7.08
CA LYS A 56 -2.27 -18.48 -7.82
C LYS A 56 -3.02 -19.78 -7.48
N SER A 57 -3.59 -19.87 -6.27
CA SER A 57 -4.30 -21.05 -5.78
C SER A 57 -5.81 -21.06 -6.08
N GLY A 58 -6.36 -20.02 -6.72
CA GLY A 58 -7.81 -19.91 -6.94
C GLY A 58 -8.25 -18.78 -7.88
N SER A 59 -9.54 -18.42 -7.83
CA SER A 59 -10.12 -17.35 -8.65
C SER A 59 -9.63 -15.96 -8.22
N PRO A 60 -9.57 -14.96 -9.13
CA PRO A 60 -9.18 -13.59 -8.79
C PRO A 60 -10.06 -13.01 -7.69
N PHE A 61 -9.44 -12.30 -6.73
CA PHE A 61 -10.14 -11.77 -5.56
C PHE A 61 -10.89 -10.49 -5.92
N HIS A 62 -12.13 -10.38 -5.44
CA HIS A 62 -12.81 -9.09 -5.39
C HIS A 62 -12.23 -8.23 -4.25
N LEU A 63 -12.38 -6.91 -4.36
CA LEU A 63 -11.78 -5.96 -3.41
C LEU A 63 -12.16 -6.24 -1.95
N GLY A 64 -13.41 -6.61 -1.65
CA GLY A 64 -13.79 -6.95 -0.27
C GLY A 64 -13.04 -8.15 0.32
N ARG A 65 -12.61 -9.11 -0.49
CA ARG A 65 -11.75 -10.21 -0.01
C ARG A 65 -10.34 -9.72 0.25
N ILE A 66 -9.79 -8.90 -0.65
CA ILE A 66 -8.49 -8.25 -0.47
C ILE A 66 -8.46 -7.42 0.82
N GLU A 67 -9.56 -6.72 1.12
CA GLU A 67 -9.71 -5.95 2.36
C GLU A 67 -9.66 -6.84 3.60
N ASN A 68 -10.39 -7.97 3.60
CA ASN A 68 -10.33 -8.92 4.71
C ASN A 68 -8.92 -9.48 4.92
N GLU A 69 -8.22 -9.82 3.83
CA GLU A 69 -6.82 -10.26 3.90
C GLU A 69 -5.89 -9.14 4.40
N ALA A 70 -6.19 -7.87 4.11
CA ALA A 70 -5.43 -6.74 4.62
C ALA A 70 -5.56 -6.64 6.15
N TYR A 71 -6.78 -6.75 6.70
CA TYR A 71 -6.98 -6.78 8.15
C TYR A 71 -6.25 -7.96 8.80
N PHE A 72 -6.36 -9.15 8.21
CA PHE A 72 -5.69 -10.35 8.70
C PHE A 72 -4.16 -10.16 8.75
N ILE A 73 -3.54 -9.69 7.66
CA ILE A 73 -2.09 -9.48 7.61
C ILE A 73 -1.64 -8.38 8.57
N ILE A 74 -2.40 -7.29 8.72
CA ILE A 74 -2.06 -6.22 9.69
C ILE A 74 -2.08 -6.79 11.12
N GLU A 75 -3.09 -7.56 11.47
CA GLU A 75 -3.21 -8.16 12.79
C GLU A 75 -2.10 -9.20 13.04
N GLU A 76 -1.86 -10.12 12.10
CA GLU A 76 -0.78 -11.12 12.20
C GLU A 76 0.60 -10.46 12.28
N PHE A 77 0.81 -9.36 11.54
CA PHE A 77 2.10 -8.67 11.50
C PHE A 77 2.39 -7.88 12.77
N PHE A 78 1.42 -7.10 13.27
CA PHE A 78 1.67 -6.19 14.38
C PHE A 78 1.33 -6.75 15.75
N SER A 79 0.33 -7.62 15.89
CA SER A 79 -0.10 -8.13 17.20
C SER A 79 1.03 -8.72 18.08
N PRO A 80 2.09 -9.34 17.55
CA PRO A 80 3.18 -9.84 18.41
C PRO A 80 4.06 -8.74 19.02
N PHE A 81 4.05 -7.53 18.47
CA PHE A 81 5.00 -6.47 18.81
C PHE A 81 4.36 -5.14 19.22
N LEU A 82 3.14 -4.87 18.75
CA LEU A 82 2.52 -3.55 18.86
C LEU A 82 0.99 -3.65 18.85
N GLU A 83 0.36 -3.04 19.83
CA GLU A 83 -1.08 -2.76 19.79
C GLU A 83 -1.35 -1.51 18.94
N ILE A 84 -1.94 -1.71 17.75
CA ILE A 84 -2.29 -0.60 16.85
C ILE A 84 -3.74 -0.15 17.11
N PRO A 85 -3.99 1.18 17.28
CA PRO A 85 -5.35 1.71 17.36
C PRO A 85 -6.21 1.30 16.16
N LYS A 86 -7.45 0.87 16.41
CA LYS A 86 -8.40 0.41 15.37
C LYS A 86 -8.56 1.38 14.20
N ARG A 87 -8.47 2.68 14.45
CA ARG A 87 -8.50 3.71 13.38
C ARG A 87 -7.33 3.56 12.41
N ILE A 88 -6.12 3.37 12.92
CA ILE A 88 -4.93 3.18 12.08
C ILE A 88 -5.05 1.86 11.31
N VAL A 89 -5.53 0.79 11.95
CA VAL A 89 -5.77 -0.49 11.26
C VAL A 89 -6.74 -0.30 10.08
N GLY A 90 -7.86 0.40 10.28
CA GLY A 90 -8.83 0.64 9.21
C GLY A 90 -8.27 1.51 8.08
N THR A 91 -7.57 2.59 8.40
CA THR A 91 -6.93 3.45 7.39
C THR A 91 -5.82 2.70 6.65
N LEU A 92 -5.01 1.91 7.34
CA LEU A 92 -3.96 1.09 6.74
C LEU A 92 -4.55 0.02 5.80
N ALA A 93 -5.57 -0.71 6.24
CA ALA A 93 -6.27 -1.69 5.41
C ALA A 93 -6.85 -1.04 4.14
N MET A 94 -7.40 0.17 4.26
CA MET A 94 -7.87 0.96 3.12
C MET A 94 -6.72 1.34 2.17
N VAL A 95 -5.57 1.79 2.69
CA VAL A 95 -4.39 2.13 1.87
C VAL A 95 -3.90 0.91 1.10
N LEU A 96 -3.75 -0.24 1.77
CA LEU A 96 -3.29 -1.50 1.19
C LEU A 96 -4.26 -1.99 0.11
N THR A 97 -5.56 -2.07 0.42
CA THR A 97 -6.60 -2.51 -0.52
C THR A 97 -6.70 -1.59 -1.74
N SER A 98 -6.56 -0.28 -1.52
CA SER A 98 -6.62 0.71 -2.59
C SER A 98 -5.53 0.51 -3.64
N GLN A 99 -4.37 -0.07 -3.31
CA GLN A 99 -3.32 -0.33 -4.30
C GLN A 99 -3.78 -1.26 -5.42
N PHE A 100 -4.60 -2.27 -5.10
CA PHE A 100 -5.19 -3.18 -6.09
C PHE A 100 -6.27 -2.54 -6.96
N ARG A 101 -6.82 -1.40 -6.52
CA ARG A 101 -7.73 -0.57 -7.32
C ARG A 101 -6.97 0.45 -8.17
N LEU A 102 -5.90 1.02 -7.63
CA LEU A 102 -5.08 2.05 -8.28
C LEU A 102 -4.29 1.46 -9.45
N ARG A 103 -3.83 0.21 -9.33
CA ARG A 103 -3.03 -0.53 -10.31
C ARG A 103 -3.95 -1.40 -11.20
N PRO A 104 -4.38 -0.93 -12.39
CA PRO A 104 -5.19 -1.77 -13.25
C PRO A 104 -4.37 -2.95 -13.79
N GLN A 105 -5.07 -4.03 -14.12
CA GLN A 105 -4.50 -5.12 -14.92
C GLN A 105 -3.98 -4.56 -16.26
N PRO A 106 -2.90 -5.11 -16.82
CA PRO A 106 -2.17 -4.55 -17.97
C PRO A 106 -3.02 -4.30 -19.23
N GLN A 107 -4.20 -4.90 -19.33
CA GLN A 107 -5.09 -4.80 -20.49
C GLN A 107 -6.22 -3.76 -20.33
N LYS A 108 -6.33 -3.05 -19.20
CA LYS A 108 -7.44 -2.11 -18.95
C LYS A 108 -6.93 -0.67 -18.79
N PRO A 109 -7.48 0.31 -19.54
CA PRO A 109 -7.13 1.71 -19.33
C PRO A 109 -7.54 2.15 -17.92
N VAL A 110 -6.70 2.98 -17.29
CA VAL A 110 -6.97 3.53 -15.95
C VAL A 110 -8.23 4.41 -16.01
N ARG A 111 -9.37 3.88 -15.55
CA ARG A 111 -10.58 4.70 -15.33
C ARG A 111 -10.54 5.26 -13.92
N VAL A 112 -10.08 6.49 -13.79
CA VAL A 112 -9.95 7.16 -12.49
C VAL A 112 -11.33 7.53 -11.95
N LYS A 113 -11.80 6.80 -10.94
CA LYS A 113 -12.98 7.14 -10.13
C LYS A 113 -12.54 7.22 -8.68
N ILE A 114 -12.49 8.43 -8.13
CA ILE A 114 -12.07 8.69 -6.75
C ILE A 114 -13.14 8.12 -5.79
N PRO A 115 -12.77 7.24 -4.84
CA PRO A 115 -13.66 6.85 -3.74
C PRO A 115 -14.00 8.05 -2.86
N ARG A 116 -15.23 8.11 -2.35
CA ARG A 116 -15.69 9.17 -1.42
C ARG A 116 -15.22 8.93 0.03
N ILE A 117 -13.99 8.46 0.19
CA ILE A 117 -13.39 8.17 1.49
C ILE A 117 -12.37 9.28 1.77
N SER A 118 -12.47 9.94 2.92
CA SER A 118 -11.63 11.09 3.29
C SER A 118 -10.13 10.79 3.17
N ASP A 119 -9.75 9.58 3.58
CA ASP A 119 -8.36 9.18 3.73
C ASP A 119 -7.78 8.60 2.44
N PHE A 120 -8.53 8.58 1.33
CA PHE A 120 -8.07 7.98 0.07
C PHE A 120 -6.81 8.66 -0.50
N HIS A 121 -6.58 9.93 -0.17
CA HIS A 121 -5.35 10.63 -0.55
C HIS A 121 -4.09 9.89 -0.06
N LEU A 122 -4.15 9.23 1.11
CA LEU A 122 -3.05 8.45 1.66
C LEU A 122 -2.66 7.26 0.77
N ALA A 123 -3.63 6.65 0.08
CA ALA A 123 -3.35 5.57 -0.86
C ALA A 123 -2.57 6.07 -2.09
N VAL A 124 -2.84 7.31 -2.51
CA VAL A 124 -2.12 7.96 -3.61
C VAL A 124 -0.74 8.45 -3.16
N ASP A 125 -0.61 8.92 -1.91
CA ASP A 125 0.69 9.28 -1.32
C ASP A 125 1.60 8.05 -1.17
N PHE A 126 1.04 6.91 -0.80
CA PHE A 126 1.78 5.65 -0.79
C PHE A 126 2.23 5.25 -2.21
N LEU A 127 1.32 5.31 -3.20
CA LEU A 127 1.67 5.05 -4.59
C LEU A 127 2.74 6.01 -5.12
N TYR A 128 2.76 7.26 -4.64
CA TYR A 128 3.80 8.22 -4.97
C TYR A 128 5.17 7.74 -4.50
N LEU A 129 5.29 7.31 -3.23
CA LEU A 129 6.54 6.74 -2.71
C LEU A 129 7.01 5.56 -3.54
N GLU A 130 6.10 4.64 -3.86
CA GLU A 130 6.43 3.49 -4.70
C GLU A 130 6.84 3.90 -6.11
N SER A 131 6.28 4.97 -6.67
CA SER A 131 6.66 5.50 -7.99
C SER A 131 8.06 6.14 -8.03
N LEU A 132 8.59 6.52 -6.87
CA LEU A 132 9.97 6.99 -6.76
C LEU A 132 10.96 5.83 -6.73
N TYR A 133 10.58 4.70 -6.12
CA TYR A 133 11.36 3.46 -6.15
C TYR A 133 11.27 2.76 -7.51
N ASN A 134 10.06 2.59 -8.03
CA ASN A 134 9.77 1.97 -9.32
C ASN A 134 9.17 2.99 -10.30
N PRO A 135 9.97 3.53 -11.24
CA PRO A 135 9.52 4.54 -12.18
C PRO A 135 8.35 4.13 -13.08
N LEU A 136 8.10 2.83 -13.28
CA LEU A 136 6.97 2.34 -14.08
C LEU A 136 5.62 2.77 -13.50
N LEU A 137 5.54 2.88 -12.16
CA LEU A 137 4.33 3.29 -11.45
C LEU A 137 4.03 4.79 -11.61
N LYS A 138 4.95 5.61 -12.12
CA LYS A 138 4.69 7.04 -12.38
C LYS A 138 3.52 7.25 -13.34
N SER A 139 3.45 6.42 -14.38
CA SER A 139 2.37 6.44 -15.38
C SER A 139 0.99 6.17 -14.77
N ILE A 140 0.95 5.39 -13.68
CA ILE A 140 -0.26 5.08 -12.91
C ILE A 140 -0.56 6.21 -11.92
N HIS A 141 0.45 6.68 -11.18
CA HIS A 141 0.30 7.70 -10.14
C HIS A 141 -0.20 9.06 -10.69
N GLU A 142 0.33 9.52 -11.82
CA GLU A 142 0.00 10.85 -12.34
C GLU A 142 -1.50 11.11 -12.61
N PRO A 143 -2.24 10.20 -13.28
CA PRO A 143 -3.69 10.32 -13.43
C PRO A 143 -4.44 10.45 -12.09
N TRP A 144 -4.06 9.65 -11.09
CA TRP A 144 -4.70 9.68 -9.77
C TRP A 144 -4.42 10.98 -9.03
N LYS A 145 -3.17 11.46 -9.06
CA LYS A 145 -2.79 12.76 -8.50
C LYS A 145 -3.52 13.92 -9.16
N LYS A 146 -3.66 13.90 -10.49
CA LYS A 146 -4.41 14.93 -11.24
C LYS A 146 -5.89 14.91 -10.89
N ALA A 147 -6.48 13.74 -10.71
CA ALA A 147 -7.88 13.62 -10.34
C ALA A 147 -8.14 14.13 -8.92
N LEU A 148 -7.28 13.79 -7.95
CA LEU A 148 -7.40 14.28 -6.56
C LEU A 148 -7.38 15.81 -6.47
N LYS A 149 -6.58 16.50 -7.28
CA LYS A 149 -6.53 17.98 -7.29
C LYS A 149 -7.81 18.65 -7.81
N LYS A 150 -8.63 17.93 -8.57
CA LYS A 150 -9.89 18.44 -9.14
C LYS A 150 -11.08 18.23 -8.20
N TYR A 151 -10.90 17.44 -7.15
CA TYR A 151 -11.91 17.08 -6.18
C TYR A 151 -11.70 17.91 -4.89
#